data_AF-A0A432MLT3-F1
#
_entry.id   AF-A0A432MLT3-F1
#
_cell.length_a   1.000
_cell.length_b   1.000
_cell.length_c   1.000
_cell.angle_alpha   90.00
_cell.angle_beta   90.00
_cell.angle_gamma   90.00
#
_symmetry.space_group_name_H-M   'P 1'
#
loop_
_entity.id
_entity.type
_entity.pdbx_description
1 polymer ?
#
loop_
_entity_poly.entity_id
_entity_poly.type
_entity_poly.pdbx_seq_one_letter_code
_entity_poly.pdbx_strand_id
1 'polypeptide(L)'
;MRAGPIPERGRRKRRGVAAVELALVLPILLLFFFGLWEVGTLVGVRQVLGAAAREGGRQASTGQLTEAEVVGVVLDYLRLSGVPTDRVSVSVSNLTNPAAGPGAASQFDELEVVVTIPFDAVRKVDVRVITTDETTLSGRAVWYSMKDKPYPAPPEPTIE
;
A
#
# COMPACT_ATOMS: atom_id res chain seq x y z
N MET A 1 -6.21 79.81 -23.24
CA MET A 1 -6.61 78.47 -22.73
C MET A 1 -5.46 77.51 -22.97
N ARG A 2 -4.84 76.96 -21.92
CA ARG A 2 -3.77 75.95 -22.05
C ARG A 2 -4.10 74.81 -21.10
N ALA A 3 -4.47 73.66 -21.65
CA ALA A 3 -4.77 72.47 -20.85
C ALA A 3 -3.47 71.98 -20.19
N GLY A 4 -3.47 71.88 -18.86
CA GLY A 4 -2.35 71.33 -18.09
C GLY A 4 -2.25 69.81 -18.23
N PRO A 5 -1.05 69.23 -18.05
CA PRO A 5 -0.83 67.79 -18.20
C PRO A 5 -1.64 66.99 -17.17
N ILE A 6 -2.31 65.93 -17.65
CA ILE A 6 -3.09 65.02 -16.81
C ILE A 6 -2.11 64.10 -16.07
N PRO A 7 -2.12 64.05 -14.72
CA PRO A 7 -1.25 63.16 -13.99
C PRO A 7 -1.67 61.71 -14.22
N GLU A 8 -0.80 60.92 -14.84
CA GLU A 8 -0.99 59.47 -14.92
C GLU A 8 -0.93 58.86 -13.51
N ARG A 9 -2.07 58.35 -13.05
CA ARG A 9 -2.21 57.71 -11.75
C ARG A 9 -1.43 56.39 -11.77
N GLY A 10 -0.22 56.41 -11.22
CA GLY A 10 0.70 55.27 -11.15
C GLY A 10 0.02 53.99 -10.65
N ARG A 11 -0.04 52.99 -11.54
CA ARG A 11 -0.66 51.66 -11.36
C ARG A 11 0.19 50.74 -10.46
N ARG A 12 0.61 51.21 -9.28
CA ARG A 12 1.70 50.57 -8.50
C ARG A 12 1.34 50.01 -7.11
N LYS A 13 0.06 49.84 -6.75
CA LYS A 13 -0.32 49.37 -5.39
C LYS A 13 -1.07 48.04 -5.28
N ARG A 14 -1.45 47.38 -6.39
CA ARG A 14 -2.26 46.13 -6.33
C ARG A 14 -1.45 44.85 -6.08
N ARG A 15 -0.14 44.85 -6.34
CA ARG A 15 0.72 43.65 -6.20
C ARG A 15 0.93 43.22 -4.75
N GLY A 16 1.07 44.17 -3.82
CA GLY A 16 1.26 43.85 -2.40
C GLY A 16 0.00 43.27 -1.75
N VAL A 17 -1.17 43.77 -2.13
CA VAL A 17 -2.47 43.27 -1.62
C VAL A 17 -2.71 41.83 -2.04
N ALA A 18 -2.48 41.50 -3.32
CA ALA A 18 -2.62 40.12 -3.81
C ALA A 18 -1.68 39.13 -3.09
N ALA A 19 -0.47 39.57 -2.72
CA ALA A 19 0.45 38.74 -1.94
C ALA A 19 -0.08 38.44 -0.52
N VAL A 20 -0.73 39.42 0.12
CA VAL A 20 -1.34 39.25 1.45
C VAL A 20 -2.59 38.37 1.38
N GLU A 21 -3.44 38.55 0.38
CA GLU A 21 -4.60 37.69 0.13
C GLU A 21 -4.17 36.23 -0.09
N LEU A 22 -3.13 36.01 -0.90
CA LEU A 22 -2.57 34.68 -1.08
C LEU A 22 -2.00 34.13 0.23
N ALA A 23 -1.28 34.93 1.03
CA ALA A 23 -0.73 34.47 2.30
C ALA A 23 -1.81 34.01 3.30
N LEU A 24 -3.02 34.57 3.24
CA LEU A 24 -4.15 34.14 4.06
C LEU A 24 -4.78 32.83 3.58
N VAL A 25 -4.84 32.61 2.26
CA VAL A 25 -5.47 31.41 1.66
C VAL A 25 -4.49 30.23 1.54
N LEU A 26 -3.20 30.52 1.40
CA LEU A 26 -2.13 29.55 1.18
C LEU A 26 -2.10 28.43 2.24
N PRO A 27 -2.26 28.67 3.56
CA PRO A 27 -2.25 27.60 4.56
C PRO A 27 -3.33 26.54 4.31
N ILE A 28 -4.53 26.98 3.91
CA ILE A 28 -5.66 26.09 3.61
C ILE A 28 -5.38 25.31 2.32
N LEU A 29 -4.85 25.98 1.29
CA LEU A 29 -4.49 25.32 0.04
C LEU A 29 -3.38 24.26 0.22
N LEU A 30 -2.37 24.57 1.02
CA LEU A 30 -1.30 23.62 1.34
C LEU A 30 -1.85 22.42 2.11
N LEU A 31 -2.75 22.63 3.07
CA LEU A 31 -3.42 21.54 3.78
C LEU A 31 -4.13 20.58 2.81
N PHE A 32 -4.91 21.10 1.86
CA PHE A 32 -5.57 20.28 0.86
C PHE A 32 -4.58 19.56 -0.06
N PHE A 33 -3.52 20.24 -0.49
CA PHE A 33 -2.52 19.66 -1.38
C PHE A 33 -1.77 18.50 -0.71
N PHE A 34 -1.31 18.70 0.53
CA PHE A 34 -0.67 17.65 1.31
C PHE A 34 -1.63 16.51 1.65
N GLY A 35 -2.88 16.82 1.99
CA GLY A 35 -3.91 15.80 2.23
C GLY A 35 -4.17 14.93 1.00
N LEU A 36 -4.31 15.55 -0.18
CA LEU A 36 -4.52 14.81 -1.43
C LEU A 36 -3.29 13.98 -1.82
N TRP A 37 -2.09 14.54 -1.66
CA TRP A 37 -0.83 13.82 -1.88
C TRP A 37 -0.76 12.56 -1.01
N GLU A 38 -1.00 12.73 0.29
CA GLU A 38 -0.93 11.65 1.27
C GLU A 38 -1.91 10.53 0.90
N VAL A 39 -3.19 10.85 0.65
CA VAL A 39 -4.20 9.86 0.24
C VAL A 39 -3.80 9.14 -1.06
N GLY A 40 -3.31 9.86 -2.06
CA GLY A 40 -2.86 9.25 -3.31
C GLY A 40 -1.71 8.27 -3.11
N THR A 41 -0.77 8.62 -2.23
CA THR A 41 0.37 7.75 -1.88
C THR A 41 -0.10 6.48 -1.18
N LEU A 42 -1.02 6.61 -0.20
CA LEU A 42 -1.55 5.48 0.55
C LEU A 42 -2.34 4.51 -0.32
N VAL A 43 -3.16 5.03 -1.24
CA VAL A 43 -3.88 4.20 -2.21
C VAL A 43 -2.88 3.46 -3.10
N GLY A 44 -1.84 4.14 -3.59
CA GLY A 44 -0.78 3.53 -4.38
C GLY A 44 -0.08 2.38 -3.63
N VAL A 45 0.34 2.63 -2.39
CA VAL A 45 0.95 1.59 -1.53
C VAL A 45 0.00 0.41 -1.34
N ARG A 46 -1.28 0.65 -1.06
CA ARG A 46 -2.26 -0.43 -0.87
C ARG A 46 -2.43 -1.30 -2.12
N GLN A 47 -2.39 -0.71 -3.31
CA GLN A 47 -2.41 -1.49 -4.57
C GLN A 47 -1.16 -2.36 -4.69
N VAL A 48 0.02 -1.80 -4.39
CA VAL A 48 1.30 -2.53 -4.41
C VAL A 48 1.30 -3.69 -3.40
N LEU A 49 0.82 -3.48 -2.17
CA LEU A 49 0.69 -4.54 -1.16
C LEU A 49 -0.21 -5.68 -1.66
N GLY A 50 -1.35 -5.34 -2.27
CA GLY A 50 -2.26 -6.32 -2.85
C GLY A 50 -1.67 -7.06 -4.06
N ALA A 51 -0.82 -6.41 -4.85
CA ALA A 51 -0.11 -7.04 -5.96
C ALA A 51 1.00 -7.98 -5.45
N ALA A 52 1.76 -7.55 -4.44
CA ALA A 52 2.78 -8.36 -3.78
C ALA A 52 2.18 -9.62 -3.14
N ALA A 53 1.05 -9.48 -2.43
CA ALA A 53 0.32 -10.62 -1.87
C ALA A 53 -0.12 -11.60 -2.96
N ARG A 54 -0.59 -11.11 -4.11
CA ARG A 54 -0.99 -11.96 -5.24
C ARG A 54 0.20 -12.71 -5.84
N GLU A 55 1.35 -12.05 -6.00
CA GLU A 55 2.55 -12.72 -6.51
C GLU A 55 3.07 -13.78 -5.53
N GLY A 56 3.11 -13.46 -4.22
CA GLY A 56 3.42 -14.44 -3.18
C GLY A 56 2.47 -15.63 -3.20
N GLY A 57 1.16 -15.38 -3.31
CA GLY A 57 0.15 -16.44 -3.38
C GLY A 57 0.25 -17.30 -4.64
N ARG A 58 0.57 -16.70 -5.79
CA ARG A 58 0.83 -17.43 -7.04
C ARG A 58 1.99 -18.41 -6.86
N GLN A 59 3.08 -17.96 -6.26
CA GLN A 59 4.24 -18.79 -5.99
C GLN A 59 3.93 -19.87 -4.95
N ALA A 60 3.22 -19.52 -3.87
CA ALA A 60 2.77 -20.46 -2.84
C ALA A 60 1.87 -21.56 -3.41
N SER A 61 1.01 -21.24 -4.37
CA SER A 61 0.08 -22.19 -5.01
C SER A 61 0.78 -23.37 -5.70
N THR A 62 2.06 -23.25 -6.03
CA THR A 62 2.84 -24.35 -6.61
C THR A 62 3.04 -25.50 -5.62
N GLY A 63 2.92 -25.24 -4.32
CA GLY A 63 3.20 -26.21 -3.25
C GLY A 63 4.68 -26.62 -3.17
N GLN A 64 5.58 -25.86 -3.82
CA GLN A 64 7.01 -26.15 -3.88
C GLN A 64 7.84 -25.26 -2.95
N LEU A 65 7.37 -24.05 -2.67
CA LEU A 65 8.09 -23.05 -1.89
C LEU A 65 7.74 -23.15 -0.40
N THR A 66 8.75 -23.00 0.43
CA THR A 66 8.60 -22.79 1.86
C THR A 66 8.00 -21.41 2.15
N GLU A 67 7.46 -21.23 3.36
CA GLU A 67 6.95 -19.93 3.81
C GLU A 67 8.01 -18.83 3.69
N ALA A 68 9.25 -19.10 4.10
CA ALA A 68 10.33 -18.13 4.05
C ALA A 68 10.65 -17.67 2.61
N GLU A 69 10.58 -18.58 1.63
CA GLU A 69 10.81 -18.22 0.22
C GLU A 69 9.64 -17.41 -0.35
N VAL A 70 8.39 -17.75 0.00
CA VAL A 70 7.21 -16.93 -0.37
C VAL A 70 7.31 -15.53 0.22
N VAL A 71 7.72 -15.41 1.49
CA VAL A 71 7.99 -14.11 2.13
C VAL A 71 9.08 -13.35 1.36
N GLY A 72 10.16 -14.04 0.94
CA GLY A 72 11.20 -13.46 0.10
C GLY A 72 10.65 -12.85 -1.20
N VAL A 73 9.81 -13.58 -1.93
CA VAL A 73 9.15 -13.11 -3.16
C VAL A 73 8.34 -11.84 -2.90
N VAL A 74 7.55 -11.83 -1.82
CA VAL A 74 6.73 -10.66 -1.44
C VAL A 74 7.62 -9.46 -1.15
N LEU A 75 8.67 -9.62 -0.33
CA LEU A 75 9.58 -8.54 0.03
C LEU A 75 10.34 -7.99 -1.19
N ASP A 76 10.75 -8.86 -2.12
CA ASP A 76 11.41 -8.45 -3.36
C ASP A 76 10.47 -7.65 -4.26
N TYR A 77 9.19 -8.07 -4.37
CA TYR A 77 8.18 -7.31 -5.10
C TYR A 77 8.00 -5.89 -4.51
N LEU A 78 7.94 -5.79 -3.17
CA LEU A 78 7.81 -4.50 -2.49
C LEU A 78 9.03 -3.59 -2.70
N ARG A 79 10.24 -4.14 -2.61
CA ARG A 79 11.50 -3.42 -2.87
C ARG A 79 11.55 -2.86 -4.29
N LEU A 80 11.20 -3.69 -5.28
CA LEU A 80 11.15 -3.27 -6.69
C LEU A 80 10.08 -2.20 -6.94
N SER A 81 9.02 -2.20 -6.15
CA SER A 81 7.94 -1.20 -6.20
C SER A 81 8.25 0.08 -5.39
N GLY A 82 9.42 0.17 -4.76
CA GLY A 82 9.83 1.33 -3.97
C GLY A 82 9.13 1.46 -2.61
N VAL A 83 8.52 0.40 -2.10
CA VAL A 83 7.90 0.36 -0.77
C VAL A 83 8.95 -0.10 0.25
N PRO A 84 9.16 0.64 1.36
CA PRO A 84 10.12 0.23 2.40
C PRO A 84 9.69 -1.10 3.03
N THR A 85 10.67 -1.97 3.32
CA THR A 85 10.42 -3.34 3.80
C THR A 85 10.78 -3.56 5.27
N ASP A 86 11.41 -2.59 5.94
CA ASP A 86 11.99 -2.76 7.28
C ASP A 86 10.96 -3.10 8.37
N ARG A 87 9.70 -2.68 8.17
CA ARG A 87 8.60 -2.90 9.12
C ARG A 87 7.40 -3.59 8.46
N VAL A 88 7.63 -4.31 7.37
CA VAL A 88 6.58 -5.10 6.73
C VAL A 88 6.48 -6.44 7.45
N SER A 89 5.27 -6.82 7.82
CA SER A 89 4.95 -8.17 8.27
C SER A 89 4.21 -8.91 7.15
N VAL A 90 4.75 -10.05 6.73
CA VAL A 90 4.12 -10.96 5.77
C VAL A 90 3.73 -12.23 6.51
N SER A 91 2.48 -12.65 6.37
CA SER A 91 2.01 -13.94 6.88
C SER A 91 1.50 -14.79 5.73
N VAL A 92 1.92 -16.05 5.69
CA VAL A 92 1.44 -17.05 4.74
C VAL A 92 0.81 -18.18 5.55
N SER A 93 -0.48 -18.41 5.36
CA SER A 93 -1.22 -19.40 6.14
C SER A 93 -2.02 -20.32 5.23
N ASN A 94 -2.07 -21.60 5.57
CA ASN A 94 -2.99 -22.55 4.96
C ASN A 94 -4.28 -22.57 5.79
N LEU A 95 -5.38 -22.11 5.18
CA LEU A 95 -6.69 -22.03 5.82
C LEU A 95 -7.38 -23.40 5.91
N THR A 96 -7.06 -24.33 5.01
CA THR A 96 -7.59 -25.70 5.03
C THR A 96 -6.87 -26.56 6.08
N ASN A 97 -5.54 -26.43 6.17
CA ASN A 97 -4.72 -27.15 7.14
C ASN A 97 -3.68 -26.23 7.79
N PRO A 98 -4.02 -25.57 8.91
CA PRO A 98 -3.14 -24.59 9.56
C PRO A 98 -1.79 -25.16 10.05
N ALA A 99 -1.66 -26.48 10.19
CA ALA A 99 -0.41 -27.12 10.57
C ALA A 99 0.57 -27.30 9.39
N ALA A 100 0.09 -27.16 8.14
CA ALA A 100 0.89 -27.31 6.94
C ALA A 100 1.22 -25.94 6.34
N GLY A 101 2.51 -25.61 6.24
CA GLY A 101 2.97 -24.45 5.47
C GLY A 101 2.77 -24.64 3.95
N PRO A 102 3.01 -23.60 3.13
CA PRO A 102 2.74 -23.63 1.70
C PRO A 102 3.46 -24.76 0.95
N GLY A 103 4.71 -25.09 1.30
CA GLY A 103 5.46 -26.20 0.68
C GLY A 103 4.95 -27.61 1.07
N ALA A 104 4.17 -27.70 2.15
CA ALA A 104 3.55 -28.93 2.62
C ALA A 104 2.04 -29.00 2.30
N ALA A 105 1.49 -28.00 1.61
CA ALA A 105 0.09 -27.95 1.25
C ALA A 105 -0.32 -29.12 0.37
N SER A 106 -1.48 -29.70 0.64
CA SER A 106 -2.12 -30.71 -0.20
C SER A 106 -2.79 -30.08 -1.42
N GLN A 107 -3.25 -30.91 -2.36
CA GLN A 107 -4.02 -30.43 -3.49
C GLN A 107 -5.30 -29.73 -3.01
N PHE A 108 -5.61 -28.57 -3.58
CA PHE A 108 -6.77 -27.73 -3.25
C PHE A 108 -6.79 -27.12 -1.84
N ASP A 109 -5.69 -27.21 -1.08
CA ASP A 109 -5.57 -26.43 0.16
C ASP A 109 -5.63 -24.93 -0.15
N GLU A 110 -6.40 -24.19 0.63
CA GLU A 110 -6.56 -22.75 0.51
C GLU A 110 -5.41 -22.03 1.23
N LEU A 111 -4.59 -21.31 0.46
CA LEU A 111 -3.44 -20.56 0.94
C LEU A 111 -3.74 -19.07 0.92
N GLU A 112 -3.58 -18.43 2.08
CA GLU A 112 -3.73 -16.99 2.27
C GLU A 112 -2.37 -16.33 2.45
N VAL A 113 -2.15 -15.23 1.74
CA VAL A 113 -1.01 -14.34 1.92
C VAL A 113 -1.52 -12.97 2.34
N VAL A 114 -1.08 -12.50 3.51
CA VAL A 114 -1.36 -11.15 4.02
C VAL A 114 -0.06 -10.39 4.16
N VAL A 115 -0.05 -9.17 3.64
CA VAL A 115 1.09 -8.26 3.68
C VAL A 115 0.62 -7.01 4.41
N THR A 116 1.24 -6.69 5.53
CA THR A 116 0.85 -5.56 6.37
C THR A 116 2.06 -4.66 6.61
N ILE A 117 1.82 -3.36 6.56
CA ILE A 117 2.82 -2.33 6.83
C ILE A 117 2.18 -1.25 7.73
N PRO A 118 2.87 -0.76 8.76
CA PRO A 118 2.34 0.32 9.57
C PRO A 118 2.33 1.62 8.74
N PHE A 119 1.29 2.42 8.91
CA PHE A 119 1.01 3.61 8.11
C PHE A 119 2.16 4.61 8.15
N ASP A 120 2.74 4.80 9.33
CA ASP A 120 3.86 5.71 9.58
C ASP A 120 5.12 5.36 8.79
N ALA A 121 5.26 4.13 8.27
CA ALA A 121 6.41 3.71 7.44
C ALA A 121 6.37 4.32 6.04
N VAL A 122 5.18 4.70 5.55
CA VAL A 122 4.97 5.19 4.18
C VAL A 122 4.47 6.63 4.13
N ARG A 123 4.10 7.20 5.28
CA ARG A 123 3.58 8.56 5.40
C ARG A 123 4.59 9.61 4.96
N LYS A 124 4.13 10.68 4.29
CA LYS A 124 4.98 11.81 3.87
C LYS A 124 4.86 13.02 4.77
N VAL A 125 3.71 13.18 5.42
CA VAL A 125 3.44 14.32 6.31
C VAL A 125 3.13 13.83 7.71
N ASP A 126 3.84 14.33 8.72
CA ASP A 126 3.61 13.98 10.13
C ASP A 126 2.34 14.68 10.68
N VAL A 127 1.18 14.15 10.30
CA VAL A 127 -0.12 14.59 10.82
C VAL A 127 -0.59 13.62 11.91
N ARG A 128 -0.12 13.85 13.13
CA ARG A 128 -0.51 13.09 14.33
C ARG A 128 -1.99 13.25 14.73
N VAL A 129 -2.70 14.18 14.08
CA VAL A 129 -4.11 14.48 14.38
C VAL A 129 -5.07 13.40 13.85
N ILE A 130 -4.67 12.62 12.84
CA ILE A 130 -5.56 11.69 12.13
C ILE A 130 -5.09 10.23 12.24
N THR A 131 -3.80 9.99 12.47
CA THR A 131 -3.22 8.65 12.40
C THR A 131 -2.46 8.30 13.67
N THR A 132 -2.82 7.19 14.29
CA THR A 132 -2.10 6.61 15.43
C THR A 132 -1.07 5.60 14.94
N ASP A 133 -0.11 5.27 15.80
CA ASP A 133 0.96 4.31 15.51
C ASP A 133 0.43 2.87 15.25
N GLU A 134 -0.85 2.61 15.55
CA GLU A 134 -1.53 1.34 15.32
C GLU A 134 -2.19 1.23 13.94
N THR A 135 -2.26 2.33 13.18
CA THR A 135 -2.90 2.31 11.86
C THR A 135 -2.02 1.53 10.88
N THR A 136 -2.52 0.45 10.31
CA THR A 136 -1.79 -0.37 9.32
C THR A 136 -2.48 -0.37 7.96
N LEU A 137 -1.69 -0.48 6.90
CA LEU A 137 -2.15 -0.80 5.55
C LEU A 137 -1.90 -2.27 5.29
N SER A 138 -2.89 -2.96 4.72
CA SER A 138 -2.75 -4.36 4.36
C SER A 138 -3.23 -4.66 2.94
N GLY A 139 -2.56 -5.63 2.33
CA GLY A 139 -2.97 -6.31 1.10
C GLY A 139 -3.11 -7.79 1.37
N ARG A 140 -4.14 -8.42 0.79
CA ARG A 140 -4.42 -9.85 0.97
C ARG A 140 -4.72 -10.51 -0.38
N ALA A 141 -4.26 -11.75 -0.53
CA ALA A 141 -4.60 -12.62 -1.63
C ALA A 141 -4.80 -14.05 -1.14
N VAL A 142 -5.70 -14.77 -1.81
CA VAL A 142 -6.00 -16.17 -1.53
C VAL A 142 -5.83 -16.96 -2.82
N TRP A 143 -5.16 -18.11 -2.73
CA TRP A 143 -4.88 -19.03 -3.84
C TRP A 143 -5.12 -20.46 -3.38
N TYR A 144 -5.41 -21.36 -4.32
CA TYR A 144 -5.50 -22.79 -4.04
C TYR A 144 -4.20 -23.48 -4.45
N SER A 145 -3.73 -24.39 -3.61
CA SER A 145 -2.59 -25.25 -3.91
C SER A 145 -2.90 -26.16 -5.11
N MET A 146 -2.00 -26.15 -6.08
CA MET A 146 -2.04 -26.98 -7.29
C MET A 146 -1.12 -28.21 -7.18
N LYS A 147 -0.63 -28.52 -5.96
CA LYS A 147 0.29 -29.63 -5.76
C LYS A 147 -0.37 -30.95 -6.16
N ASP A 148 0.30 -31.71 -7.02
CA ASP A 148 -0.22 -32.98 -7.50
C ASP A 148 -0.31 -34.02 -6.38
N LYS A 149 -1.40 -34.79 -6.39
CA LYS A 149 -1.56 -35.97 -5.53
C LYS A 149 -1.05 -37.22 -6.26
N PRO A 150 -0.03 -37.94 -5.74
CA PRO A 150 0.46 -39.15 -6.38
C PRO A 150 -0.63 -40.23 -6.47
N TYR A 151 -0.76 -40.90 -7.61
CA TYR A 151 -1.67 -42.02 -7.78
C TYR A 151 -0.95 -43.37 -7.55
N PRO A 152 -1.56 -44.35 -6.84
CA PRO A 152 -2.86 -44.30 -6.18
C PRO A 152 -2.80 -43.62 -4.81
N ALA A 153 -3.72 -42.70 -4.55
CA ALA A 153 -3.88 -42.07 -3.25
C ALA A 153 -5.08 -42.69 -2.49
N PRO A 154 -4.94 -42.98 -1.19
CA PRO A 154 -6.08 -43.37 -0.37
C PRO A 154 -7.14 -42.25 -0.31
N PRO A 155 -8.43 -42.59 -0.17
CA PRO A 155 -9.49 -41.61 -0.02
C PRO A 155 -9.24 -40.78 1.25
N GLU A 156 -9.24 -39.45 1.11
CA GLU A 156 -9.17 -38.55 2.25
C GLU A 156 -10.54 -38.48 2.94
N PRO A 157 -10.58 -38.41 4.29
CA PRO A 157 -11.83 -38.24 5.01
C PRO A 157 -12.46 -36.90 4.64
N THR A 158 -13.75 -36.90 4.32
CA THR A 158 -14.54 -35.68 4.16
C THR A 158 -14.63 -34.97 5.51
N ILE A 159 -14.10 -33.75 5.59
CA ILE A 159 -14.33 -32.84 6.71
C ILE A 159 -15.67 -32.16 6.44
N GLU A 160 -16.72 -32.60 7.16
CA GLU A 160 -18.01 -31.89 7.27
C GLU A 160 -17.89 -30.66 8.17
#